data_AF-A0A2M7KTL5-F1
#
_entry.id   AF-A0A2M7KTL5-F1
#
_cell.length_a   1.000
_cell.length_b   1.000
_cell.length_c   1.000
_cell.angle_alpha   90.00
_cell.angle_beta   90.00
_cell.angle_gamma   90.00
#
_symmetry.space_group_name_H-M   'P 1'
#
loop_
_entity.id
_entity.type
_entity.pdbx_description
1 polymer ?
#
loop_
_entity_poly.entity_id
_entity_poly.type
_entity_poly.pdbx_seq_one_letter_code
_entity_poly.pdbx_strand_id
1 'polypeptide(L)'
;MDAGGRALVTGNSGNRDEHLRLRLASPLTSLRENPRAVWLDGCPEAVVPVADHALKVPRPAGLDQVVQAVSSLLGDRRPIRVSAPEEVFVEGYRLPNGRRTFHFVNYASDRLVEGATATVSPPATGATWHTPEETAALDVSLTEGGKAVCLPNWQTYGVLVLEA
;
A
#
# COMPACT_ATOMS: atom_id res chain seq x y z
N MET A 1 27.40 6.48 -2.98
CA MET A 1 26.62 7.18 -4.02
C MET A 1 25.40 6.33 -4.27
N ASP A 2 24.28 6.68 -3.64
CA ASP A 2 23.09 5.84 -3.66
C ASP A 2 22.43 5.93 -5.03
N ALA A 3 22.50 4.83 -5.78
CA ALA A 3 21.79 4.67 -7.03
C ALA A 3 20.29 4.57 -6.72
N GLY A 4 19.64 5.73 -6.54
CA GLY A 4 18.20 5.83 -6.33
C GLY A 4 17.44 5.06 -7.39
N GLY A 5 16.52 4.19 -6.94
CA GLY A 5 15.72 3.30 -7.78
C GLY A 5 14.81 4.03 -8.76
N ARG A 6 14.16 3.26 -9.65
CA ARG A 6 13.17 3.79 -10.59
C ARG A 6 11.87 4.12 -9.87
N ALA A 7 11.24 5.23 -10.23
CA ALA A 7 9.91 5.60 -9.76
C ALA A 7 8.87 4.91 -10.64
N LEU A 8 7.87 4.30 -10.01
CA LEU A 8 6.75 3.69 -10.72
C LEU A 8 5.53 4.59 -10.55
N VAL A 9 4.89 4.96 -11.65
CA VAL A 9 3.71 5.85 -11.65
C VAL A 9 2.50 5.08 -12.16
N THR A 10 1.48 4.93 -11.30
CA THR A 10 0.22 4.26 -11.59
C THR A 10 -0.91 5.30 -11.69
N GLY A 11 -1.47 5.48 -12.88
CA GLY A 11 -2.61 6.37 -13.11
C GLY A 11 -2.31 7.85 -12.87
N ASN A 12 -3.36 8.62 -12.58
CA ASN A 12 -3.33 10.10 -12.51
C ASN A 12 -3.60 10.65 -11.10
N SER A 13 -3.52 9.81 -10.05
CA SER A 13 -3.89 10.18 -8.66
C SER A 13 -3.09 11.38 -8.13
N GLY A 14 -1.82 11.51 -8.52
CA GLY A 14 -0.97 12.66 -8.17
C GLY A 14 -1.48 14.01 -8.71
N ASN A 15 -2.44 14.02 -9.64
CA ASN A 15 -3.08 15.26 -10.12
C ASN A 15 -4.11 15.83 -9.14
N ARG A 16 -4.50 15.09 -8.09
CA ARG A 16 -5.43 15.55 -7.07
C ARG A 16 -4.73 15.82 -5.73
N ASP A 17 -5.27 16.76 -4.96
CA ASP A 17 -4.84 17.01 -3.58
C ASP A 17 -5.48 16.01 -2.59
N GLU A 18 -5.13 16.13 -1.32
CA GLU A 18 -5.68 15.33 -0.22
C GLU A 18 -7.20 15.47 -0.04
N HIS A 19 -7.82 16.46 -0.68
CA HIS A 19 -9.27 16.69 -0.70
C HIS A 19 -9.92 16.27 -2.01
N LEU A 20 -9.21 15.51 -2.85
CA LEU A 20 -9.65 15.03 -4.17
C LEU A 20 -9.90 16.13 -5.21
N ARG A 21 -9.40 17.36 -4.97
CA ARG A 21 -9.50 18.45 -5.95
C ARG A 21 -8.35 18.39 -6.92
N LEU A 22 -8.60 18.77 -8.17
CA LEU A 22 -7.53 18.88 -9.17
C LEU A 22 -6.53 19.97 -8.76
N ARG A 23 -5.24 19.62 -8.77
CA ARG A 23 -4.14 20.56 -8.56
C ARG A 23 -4.00 21.46 -9.78
N LEU A 24 -3.70 22.74 -9.55
CA LEU A 24 -3.47 23.73 -10.62
C LEU A 24 -2.27 23.37 -11.52
N ALA A 25 -1.26 22.69 -10.95
CA ALA A 25 -0.13 22.15 -11.68
C ALA A 25 -0.01 20.66 -11.37
N SER A 26 0.09 19.83 -12.42
CA SER A 26 0.32 18.41 -12.26
C SER A 26 1.76 18.16 -11.79
N PRO A 27 1.95 17.57 -10.60
CA PRO A 27 3.28 17.14 -10.17
C PRO A 27 3.79 15.94 -10.98
N LEU A 28 2.93 15.33 -11.80
CA LEU A 28 3.26 14.18 -12.63
C LEU A 28 3.90 14.59 -13.97
N THR A 29 3.78 15.86 -14.39
CA THR A 29 4.38 16.34 -15.65
C THR A 29 5.91 16.16 -15.66
N SER A 30 6.59 16.55 -14.58
CA SER A 30 8.04 16.40 -14.45
C SER A 30 8.49 14.94 -14.35
N LEU A 31 7.59 14.04 -13.92
CA LEU A 31 7.83 12.60 -13.89
C LEU A 31 7.66 11.95 -15.26
N ARG A 32 6.84 12.50 -16.17
CA ARG A 32 6.74 11.99 -17.56
C ARG A 32 8.05 12.11 -18.32
N GLU A 33 8.77 13.19 -18.07
CA GLU A 33 10.04 13.50 -18.74
C GLU A 33 11.23 12.84 -18.04
N ASN A 34 11.02 12.20 -16.89
CA ASN A 34 12.09 11.58 -16.11
C ASN A 34 12.41 10.17 -16.64
N PRO A 35 13.65 9.90 -17.11
CA PRO A 35 14.02 8.60 -17.66
C PRO A 35 14.05 7.46 -16.62
N ARG A 36 13.92 7.78 -15.33
CA ARG A 36 13.78 6.80 -14.25
C ARG A 36 12.34 6.57 -13.81
N ALA A 37 11.36 7.22 -14.45
CA ALA A 37 9.95 6.98 -14.21
C ALA A 37 9.41 5.94 -15.21
N VAL A 38 8.73 4.92 -14.70
CA VAL A 38 8.01 3.93 -15.51
C VAL A 38 6.51 4.18 -15.35
N TRP A 39 5.82 4.41 -16.45
CA TRP A 39 4.39 4.68 -16.51
C TRP A 39 3.62 3.42 -16.84
N LEU A 40 2.54 3.17 -16.11
CA LEU A 40 1.68 2.02 -16.31
C LEU A 40 0.31 2.48 -16.81
N ASP A 41 0.00 2.10 -18.05
CA ASP A 41 -1.28 2.39 -18.69
C ASP A 41 -2.41 1.57 -18.07
N GLY A 42 -3.63 2.13 -18.00
CA GLY A 42 -4.83 1.42 -17.58
C GLY A 42 -5.12 1.39 -16.07
N CYS A 43 -4.39 2.14 -15.24
CA CYS A 43 -4.74 2.31 -13.84
C CYS A 43 -5.93 3.29 -13.67
N PRO A 44 -6.92 2.98 -12.83
CA PRO A 44 -8.11 3.81 -12.65
C PRO A 44 -7.75 5.23 -12.16
N GLU A 45 -8.41 6.23 -12.75
CA GLU A 45 -8.14 7.66 -12.50
C GLU A 45 -8.72 8.18 -11.17
N ALA A 46 -9.65 7.42 -10.57
CA ALA A 46 -10.29 7.72 -9.30
C ALA A 46 -10.93 6.46 -8.69
N VAL A 47 -11.10 6.46 -7.37
CA VAL A 47 -12.03 5.54 -6.68
C VAL A 47 -13.43 5.80 -7.23
N VAL A 48 -14.08 4.77 -7.78
CA VAL A 48 -15.45 4.86 -8.27
C VAL A 48 -16.40 4.48 -7.13
N PRO A 49 -17.30 5.36 -6.68
CA PRO A 49 -18.34 4.96 -5.75
C PRO A 49 -19.26 3.94 -6.42
N VAL A 50 -19.44 2.79 -5.79
CA VAL A 50 -20.41 1.77 -6.22
C VAL A 50 -21.66 1.90 -5.34
N ALA A 51 -22.83 1.65 -5.92
CA ALA A 51 -24.08 1.59 -5.15
C ALA A 51 -23.95 0.59 -3.98
N ASP A 52 -24.58 0.91 -2.85
CA ASP A 52 -24.68 0.10 -1.61
C ASP A 52 -23.60 0.30 -0.53
N HIS A 53 -23.08 1.53 -0.35
CA HIS A 53 -22.22 1.90 0.79
C HIS A 53 -20.89 1.12 0.94
N ALA A 54 -20.59 0.20 0.02
CA ALA A 54 -19.32 -0.51 -0.04
C ALA A 54 -18.37 0.19 -1.01
N LEU A 55 -17.25 0.70 -0.50
CA LEU A 55 -16.13 1.16 -1.33
C LEU A 55 -15.45 -0.06 -1.95
N LYS A 56 -15.96 -0.53 -3.09
CA LYS A 56 -15.24 -1.53 -3.90
C LYS A 56 -14.16 -0.80 -4.68
N VAL A 57 -12.91 -0.99 -4.28
CA VAL A 57 -11.81 -0.50 -5.10
C VAL A 57 -11.48 -1.58 -6.14
N PRO A 58 -11.60 -1.28 -7.44
CA PRO A 58 -11.36 -2.26 -8.49
C PRO A 58 -9.87 -2.55 -8.62
N ARG A 59 -9.52 -3.82 -8.87
CA ARG A 59 -8.14 -4.22 -9.18
C ARG A 59 -7.65 -3.49 -10.44
N PRO A 60 -6.52 -2.75 -10.39
CA PRO A 60 -5.97 -2.10 -11.56
C PRO A 60 -5.63 -3.09 -12.68
N ALA A 61 -5.89 -2.72 -13.93
CA ALA A 61 -5.42 -3.50 -15.07
C ALA A 61 -3.88 -3.55 -15.08
N GLY A 62 -3.31 -4.72 -15.39
CA GLY A 62 -1.85 -4.92 -15.45
C GLY A 62 -1.14 -5.06 -14.10
N LEU A 63 -1.86 -5.08 -12.97
CA LEU A 63 -1.28 -5.15 -11.61
C LEU A 63 -0.23 -6.26 -11.44
N ASP A 64 -0.42 -7.42 -12.07
CA ASP A 64 0.54 -8.52 -11.95
C ASP A 64 1.90 -8.21 -12.55
N GLN A 65 1.93 -7.50 -13.68
CA GLN A 65 3.16 -7.06 -14.32
C GLN A 65 3.88 -6.04 -13.43
N VAL A 66 3.10 -5.20 -12.74
CA VAL A 66 3.60 -4.23 -11.76
C VAL A 66 4.23 -4.92 -10.56
N VAL A 67 3.49 -5.84 -9.94
CA VAL A 67 3.95 -6.60 -8.77
C VAL A 67 5.20 -7.41 -9.13
N GLN A 68 5.25 -8.02 -10.31
CA GLN A 68 6.44 -8.74 -10.80
C GLN A 68 7.62 -7.80 -11.05
N ALA A 69 7.41 -6.64 -11.66
CA ALA A 69 8.47 -5.65 -11.90
C ALA A 69 9.05 -5.09 -10.60
N VAL A 70 8.18 -4.71 -9.65
CA VAL A 70 8.59 -4.25 -8.31
C VAL A 70 9.29 -5.36 -7.53
N SER A 71 8.76 -6.59 -7.60
CA SER A 71 9.38 -7.77 -6.98
C SER A 71 10.78 -8.02 -7.51
N SER A 72 10.97 -7.92 -8.83
CA SER A 72 12.27 -8.10 -9.50
C SER A 72 13.25 -6.98 -9.14
N LEU A 73 12.77 -5.74 -9.05
CA LEU A 73 13.60 -4.57 -8.73
C LEU A 73 14.07 -4.57 -7.27
N LEU A 74 13.17 -4.88 -6.34
CA LEU A 74 13.45 -4.80 -4.90
C LEU A 74 14.09 -6.07 -4.35
N GLY A 75 13.75 -7.25 -4.89
CA GLY A 75 14.25 -8.54 -4.39
C GLY A 75 13.99 -8.70 -2.90
N ASP A 76 15.06 -8.86 -2.12
CA ASP A 76 15.05 -8.97 -0.65
C ASP A 76 14.99 -7.63 0.09
N ARG A 77 15.11 -6.51 -0.63
CA ARG A 77 15.10 -5.16 -0.04
C ARG A 77 13.70 -4.60 0.18
N ARG A 78 12.68 -5.44 0.14
CA ARG A 78 11.30 -5.00 0.35
C ARG A 78 11.10 -4.61 1.82
N PRO A 79 10.49 -3.45 2.09
CA PRO A 79 10.24 -3.02 3.46
C PRO A 79 9.17 -3.88 4.15
N ILE A 80 8.37 -4.59 3.37
CA ILE A 80 7.38 -5.57 3.84
C ILE A 80 7.24 -6.71 2.82
N ARG A 81 6.96 -7.91 3.32
CA ARG A 81 6.42 -9.05 2.58
C ARG A 81 5.14 -9.49 3.27
N VAL A 82 4.12 -9.84 2.51
CA VAL A 82 2.81 -10.17 3.06
C VAL A 82 2.37 -11.51 2.48
N SER A 83 1.86 -12.37 3.35
CA SER A 83 1.11 -13.57 2.98
C SER A 83 -0.35 -13.30 3.27
N ALA A 84 -1.11 -13.01 2.21
CA ALA A 84 -2.53 -12.68 2.24
C ALA A 84 -3.21 -13.19 0.94
N PRO A 85 -4.55 -13.22 0.86
CA PRO A 85 -5.26 -13.49 -0.39
C PRO A 85 -4.80 -12.59 -1.54
N GLU A 86 -4.94 -13.06 -2.79
CA GLU A 86 -4.43 -12.36 -3.99
C GLU A 86 -5.12 -11.02 -4.26
N GLU A 87 -6.28 -10.82 -3.63
CA GLU A 87 -7.09 -9.62 -3.63
C GLU A 87 -6.51 -8.51 -2.75
N VAL A 88 -5.60 -8.84 -1.83
CA VAL A 88 -5.01 -7.89 -0.90
C VAL A 88 -3.84 -7.16 -1.53
N PHE A 89 -3.97 -5.84 -1.60
CA PHE A 89 -2.90 -4.93 -2.02
C PHE A 89 -2.29 -4.20 -0.83
N VAL A 90 -1.00 -3.87 -0.94
CA VAL A 90 -0.23 -3.26 0.14
C VAL A 90 0.54 -2.03 -0.36
N GLU A 91 0.25 -0.88 0.23
CA GLU A 91 0.97 0.38 -0.01
C GLU A 91 1.78 0.78 1.21
N GLY A 92 3.07 1.09 1.03
CA GLY A 92 3.98 1.42 2.12
C GLY A 92 4.45 2.86 2.08
N TYR A 93 4.39 3.55 3.22
CA TYR A 93 4.87 4.93 3.38
C TYR A 93 5.76 5.09 4.60
N ARG A 94 6.58 6.14 4.59
CA ARG A 94 7.30 6.61 5.78
C ARG A 94 6.68 7.94 6.23
N LEU A 95 6.29 8.01 7.49
CA LEU A 95 5.75 9.22 8.10
C LEU A 95 6.87 10.21 8.45
N PRO A 96 6.56 11.51 8.61
CA PRO A 96 7.55 12.52 8.99
C PRO A 96 8.27 12.23 10.31
N ASN A 97 7.61 11.52 11.23
CA ASN A 97 8.19 11.11 12.51
C ASN A 97 9.02 9.82 12.45
N GLY A 98 9.33 9.32 11.25
CA GLY A 98 10.18 8.14 11.04
C GLY A 98 9.45 6.80 11.08
N ARG A 99 8.19 6.76 11.56
CA ARG A 99 7.36 5.56 11.54
C ARG A 99 7.05 5.10 10.12
N ARG A 100 6.75 3.82 9.98
CA ARG A 100 6.36 3.21 8.70
C ARG A 100 4.89 2.85 8.75
N THR A 101 4.15 3.09 7.68
CA THR A 101 2.76 2.65 7.57
C THR A 101 2.62 1.76 6.37
N PHE A 102 1.82 0.70 6.52
CA PHE A 102 1.45 -0.20 5.44
C PHE A 102 -0.07 -0.29 5.39
N HIS A 103 -0.62 0.07 4.25
CA HIS A 103 -2.04 0.17 3.99
C HIS A 103 -2.44 -1.08 3.21
N PHE A 104 -3.34 -1.87 3.77
CA PHE A 104 -3.83 -3.12 3.23
C PHE A 104 -5.22 -2.88 2.66
N VAL A 105 -5.39 -3.07 1.36
CA VAL A 105 -6.67 -2.88 0.69
C VAL A 105 -7.14 -4.21 0.15
N ASN A 106 -8.33 -4.68 0.54
CA ASN A 106 -8.92 -5.90 0.03
C ASN A 106 -9.76 -5.57 -1.22
N TYR A 107 -9.18 -5.73 -2.41
CA TYR A 107 -9.86 -5.41 -3.67
C TYR A 107 -10.87 -6.48 -4.06
N ALA A 108 -12.06 -6.05 -4.50
CA ALA A 108 -13.08 -6.93 -5.12
C ALA A 108 -13.61 -8.10 -4.26
N SER A 109 -13.30 -8.18 -2.97
CA SER A 109 -13.79 -9.22 -2.06
C SER A 109 -14.78 -8.67 -1.04
N ASP A 110 -15.89 -9.38 -0.84
CA ASP A 110 -16.82 -9.19 0.28
C ASP A 110 -16.40 -10.01 1.52
N ARG A 111 -15.31 -10.78 1.40
CA ARG A 111 -14.87 -11.75 2.40
C ARG A 111 -13.90 -11.12 3.38
N LEU A 112 -14.02 -11.56 4.61
CA LEU A 112 -13.05 -11.30 5.67
C LEU A 112 -11.69 -11.90 5.28
N VAL A 113 -10.62 -11.12 5.43
CA VAL A 113 -9.26 -11.61 5.33
C VAL A 113 -8.85 -12.15 6.69
N GLU A 114 -8.47 -13.43 6.73
CA GLU A 114 -8.10 -14.13 7.96
C GLU A 114 -6.68 -14.69 7.86
N GLY A 115 -5.97 -14.68 8.99
CA GLY A 115 -4.68 -15.34 9.11
C GLY A 115 -3.56 -14.74 8.25
N ALA A 116 -3.72 -13.50 7.77
CA ALA A 116 -2.67 -12.85 7.02
C ALA A 116 -1.46 -12.54 7.91
N THR A 117 -0.27 -12.67 7.35
CA THR A 117 0.99 -12.37 8.06
C THR A 117 1.82 -11.41 7.25
N ALA A 118 2.68 -10.65 7.93
CA ALA A 118 3.67 -9.84 7.27
C ALA A 118 5.06 -9.98 7.91
N THR A 119 6.08 -9.96 7.06
CA THR A 119 7.48 -9.83 7.45
C THR A 119 7.96 -8.42 7.11
N VAL A 120 8.51 -7.70 8.07
CA VAL A 120 8.89 -6.29 7.94
C VAL A 120 10.41 -6.12 7.99
N SER A 121 10.92 -5.15 7.23
CA SER A 121 12.34 -4.81 7.20
C SER A 121 12.52 -3.28 7.13
N PRO A 122 13.32 -2.66 8.02
CA PRO A 122 13.99 -3.26 9.20
C PRO A 122 13.00 -3.79 10.26
N PRO A 123 13.46 -4.54 11.28
CA PRO A 123 12.62 -4.93 12.42
C PRO A 123 11.97 -3.72 13.08
N ALA A 124 10.74 -3.87 13.57
CA ALA A 124 10.03 -2.85 14.32
C ALA A 124 10.12 -3.12 15.83
N THR A 125 9.97 -2.07 16.64
CA THR A 125 9.94 -2.15 18.10
C THR A 125 8.50 -2.24 18.64
N GLY A 126 7.53 -1.81 17.85
CA GLY A 126 6.10 -1.85 18.16
C GLY A 126 5.26 -1.82 16.88
N ALA A 127 4.03 -2.28 16.97
CA ALA A 127 3.09 -2.30 15.87
C ALA A 127 1.66 -2.05 16.35
N THR A 128 0.95 -1.18 15.64
CA THR A 128 -0.49 -0.98 15.84
C THR A 128 -1.25 -1.22 14.54
N TRP A 129 -2.46 -1.74 14.67
CA TRP A 129 -3.37 -1.97 13.57
C TRP A 129 -4.60 -1.09 13.69
N HIS A 130 -5.02 -0.53 12.57
CA HIS A 130 -6.22 0.29 12.45
C HIS A 130 -7.07 -0.26 11.31
N THR A 131 -8.38 -0.36 11.52
CA THR A 131 -9.33 -0.82 10.51
C THR A 131 -10.62 -0.03 10.69
N PRO A 132 -11.33 0.38 9.63
CA PRO A 132 -12.58 1.15 9.76
C PRO A 132 -13.68 0.43 10.56
N GLU A 133 -13.62 -0.89 10.60
CA GLU A 133 -14.54 -1.76 11.32
C GLU A 133 -14.35 -1.68 12.85
N GLU A 134 -13.22 -1.12 13.32
CA GLU A 134 -12.93 -0.94 14.74
C GLU A 134 -12.67 0.54 15.08
N THR A 135 -13.22 0.98 16.22
CA THR A 135 -13.07 2.37 16.69
C THR A 135 -11.74 2.65 17.37
N ALA A 136 -11.05 1.62 17.87
CA ALA A 136 -9.77 1.74 18.54
C ALA A 136 -8.66 1.07 17.73
N ALA A 137 -7.44 1.57 17.89
CA ALA A 137 -6.26 0.88 17.38
C ALA A 137 -6.00 -0.38 18.20
N LEU A 138 -5.58 -1.45 17.54
CA LEU A 138 -5.16 -2.68 18.20
C LEU A 138 -3.64 -2.74 18.29
N ASP A 139 -3.11 -3.05 19.47
CA ASP A 139 -1.70 -3.44 19.59
C ASP A 139 -1.50 -4.82 18.97
N VAL A 140 -0.54 -4.91 18.05
CA VAL A 140 -0.23 -6.16 17.35
C VAL A 140 1.11 -6.69 17.83
N SER A 141 1.13 -7.97 18.18
CA SER A 141 2.34 -8.62 18.64
C SER A 141 3.34 -8.80 17.50
N LEU A 142 4.57 -8.36 17.76
CA LEU A 142 5.73 -8.61 16.91
C LEU A 142 6.46 -9.87 17.37
N THR A 143 6.90 -10.68 16.43
CA THR A 143 7.68 -11.90 16.66
C THR A 143 8.99 -11.84 15.87
N GLU A 144 9.86 -12.85 16.05
CA GLU A 144 11.16 -12.94 15.39
C GLU A 144 12.06 -11.69 15.58
N GLY A 145 12.02 -11.12 16.79
CA GLY A 145 12.79 -9.92 17.13
C GLY A 145 12.31 -8.68 16.37
N GLY A 146 11.00 -8.53 16.14
CA GLY A 146 10.43 -7.37 15.48
C GLY A 146 10.20 -7.52 13.97
N LYS A 147 10.44 -8.71 13.42
CA LYS A 147 10.41 -8.96 11.97
C LYS A 147 9.10 -9.51 11.46
N ALA A 148 8.34 -10.21 12.29
CA ALA A 148 7.12 -10.87 11.84
C ALA A 148 5.90 -10.38 12.63
N VAL A 149 4.78 -10.23 11.93
CA VAL A 149 3.51 -9.76 12.50
C VAL A 149 2.35 -10.59 11.96
N CYS A 150 1.45 -11.01 12.84
CA CYS A 150 0.16 -11.57 12.46
C CYS A 150 -0.84 -10.42 12.38
N LEU A 151 -1.45 -10.22 11.22
CA LEU A 151 -2.40 -9.13 11.02
C LEU A 151 -3.76 -9.55 11.60
N PRO A 152 -4.42 -8.68 12.38
CA PRO A 152 -5.82 -8.89 12.78
C PRO A 152 -6.69 -9.07 11.55
N ASN A 153 -7.84 -9.73 11.68
CA ASN A 153 -8.77 -9.90 10.57
C ASN A 153 -9.34 -8.54 10.13
N TRP A 154 -9.57 -8.36 8.82
CA TRP A 154 -10.18 -7.14 8.27
C TRP A 154 -10.99 -7.46 7.03
N GLN A 155 -11.98 -6.61 6.71
CA GLN A 155 -12.84 -6.83 5.55
C GLN A 155 -12.47 -5.93 4.39
N THR A 156 -12.39 -4.62 4.61
CA THR A 156 -12.24 -3.66 3.52
C THR A 156 -10.83 -3.10 3.45
N TYR A 157 -10.32 -2.64 4.59
CA TYR A 157 -9.11 -1.85 4.64
C TYR A 157 -8.45 -1.93 6.01
N GLY A 158 -7.14 -2.10 6.05
CA GLY A 158 -6.36 -2.12 7.27
C GLY A 158 -5.12 -1.25 7.17
N VAL A 159 -4.63 -0.73 8.29
CA VAL A 159 -3.40 0.04 8.36
C VAL A 159 -2.54 -0.51 9.49
N LEU A 160 -1.36 -1.02 9.12
CA LEU A 160 -0.31 -1.36 10.06
C LEU A 160 0.61 -0.16 10.22
N VAL A 161 0.78 0.34 11.44
CA VAL A 161 1.77 1.35 11.79
C VAL A 161 2.87 0.66 12.57
N LEU A 162 4.11 0.81 12.12
CA LEU A 162 5.30 0.28 12.78
C LEU A 162 6.09 1.40 13.43
N GLU A 163 6.42 1.16 14.69
CA GLU A 163 7.37 1.95 15.45
C GLU A 163 8.81 1.57 15.08
N ALA A 164 9.71 2.55 15.16
CA ALA A 164 11.13 2.41 14.78
C ALA A 164 11.97 1.81 15.91
#